data_AF-A0A7M3SAT4-F1
#
_entry.id   AF-A0A7M3SAT4-F1
#
_cell.length_a   1.000
_cell.length_b   1.000
_cell.length_c   1.000
_cell.angle_alpha   90.00
_cell.angle_beta   90.00
_cell.angle_gamma   90.00
#
_symmetry.space_group_name_H-M   'P 1'
#
loop_
_entity.id
_entity.type
_entity.pdbx_description
1 polymer ?
#
loop_
_entity_poly.entity_id
_entity_poly.type
_entity_poly.pdbx_seq_one_letter_code
_entity_poly.pdbx_strand_id
1 'polypeptide(L)'
;MPKRIRRSSLNKTLVLMVDSMKIAVDAGHGYNTSGKRTPPVPTDVDFNKDGKADVKKGDSIREHVAAVGVAYLLVQELKRCGFTTVMTGFDDDNPKDDPDTPLTERQVTIRDAKCDYSVSIHYNAYGDGTSFNSAEGVEIYIHNAYNGKSESLARSVLKYLVQGTKQTNRGINKQALAMCNCKNLGTKASILCELCFMTNEREALQMMGSSAYWKEAAQEICKGICEYTKVKYVSEIYTPTKTIKRTSSTTDIKWLQEKLNAVLAGESFIPLTVDGNYGNKTRIAVLIYWEKLGWNQTGKDTGFSAGSNTITALSKGRKN
;
A
#
# COMPACT_ATOMS: atom_id res chain seq x y z
N MET A 1 -43.10 -0.33 47.76
CA MET A 1 -42.22 -0.95 46.74
C MET A 1 -42.30 -0.17 45.43
N PRO A 2 -41.27 0.57 45.01
CA PRO A 2 -41.23 1.14 43.66
C PRO A 2 -40.60 0.14 42.67
N LYS A 3 -41.30 -0.12 41.56
CA LYS A 3 -40.86 -0.98 40.47
C LYS A 3 -39.62 -0.39 39.79
N ARG A 4 -38.51 -1.14 39.82
CA ARG A 4 -37.29 -0.90 39.04
C ARG A 4 -37.60 -0.92 37.54
N ILE A 5 -37.43 0.21 36.87
CA ILE A 5 -37.34 0.27 35.40
C ILE A 5 -35.96 -0.27 35.02
N ARG A 6 -35.91 -1.48 34.45
CA ARG A 6 -34.70 -1.99 33.78
C ARG A 6 -34.60 -1.33 32.41
N ARG A 7 -33.76 -0.29 32.30
CA ARG A 7 -33.15 0.10 31.02
C ARG A 7 -32.01 -0.87 30.72
N SER A 8 -32.24 -1.87 29.88
CA SER A 8 -31.14 -2.63 29.26
C SER A 8 -31.62 -3.40 28.04
N SER A 9 -31.07 -3.05 26.87
CA SER A 9 -30.80 -3.89 25.67
C SER A 9 -31.20 -3.33 24.30
N LEU A 10 -31.64 -2.06 24.21
CA LEU A 10 -31.69 -1.34 22.93
C LEU A 10 -30.28 -0.82 22.58
N ASN A 11 -29.42 -1.71 22.08
CA ASN A 11 -28.27 -1.42 21.19
C ASN A 11 -27.51 -2.70 20.80
N LYS A 12 -28.23 -3.79 20.52
CA LYS A 12 -27.74 -4.74 19.53
C LYS A 12 -28.09 -4.16 18.17
N THR A 13 -27.31 -3.18 17.75
CA THR A 13 -27.26 -2.74 16.36
C THR A 13 -26.95 -3.97 15.54
N LEU A 14 -28.02 -4.49 14.95
CA LEU A 14 -28.09 -5.15 13.67
C LEU A 14 -26.78 -5.05 12.87
N VAL A 15 -25.80 -5.89 13.19
CA VAL A 15 -24.73 -6.26 12.26
C VAL A 15 -25.42 -7.20 11.28
N LEU A 16 -26.20 -6.64 10.35
CA LEU A 16 -26.40 -7.30 9.09
C LEU A 16 -25.01 -7.47 8.52
N MET A 17 -24.56 -8.72 8.41
CA MET A 17 -23.49 -9.10 7.51
C MET A 17 -23.88 -8.60 6.13
N VAL A 18 -23.47 -7.38 5.79
CA VAL A 18 -23.22 -7.05 4.40
C VAL A 18 -22.08 -7.97 4.04
N ASP A 19 -22.31 -8.92 3.13
CA ASP A 19 -21.22 -9.73 2.58
C ASP A 19 -20.08 -8.79 2.21
N SER A 20 -18.93 -8.94 2.86
CA SER A 20 -17.77 -8.11 2.59
C SER A 20 -17.39 -8.31 1.13
N MET A 21 -17.38 -7.21 0.36
CA MET A 21 -17.03 -7.26 -1.06
C MET A 21 -15.69 -7.98 -1.25
N LYS A 22 -15.65 -8.89 -2.22
CA LYS A 22 -14.50 -9.75 -2.47
C LYS A 22 -13.73 -9.25 -3.68
N ILE A 23 -12.46 -8.93 -3.49
CA ILE A 23 -11.57 -8.37 -4.51
C ILE A 23 -10.53 -9.41 -4.89
N ALA A 24 -10.48 -9.80 -6.15
CA ALA A 24 -9.35 -10.52 -6.70
C ALA A 24 -8.19 -9.55 -6.94
N VAL A 25 -7.01 -9.91 -6.45
CA VAL A 25 -5.74 -9.25 -6.74
C VAL A 25 -4.89 -10.25 -7.49
N ASP A 26 -4.48 -9.89 -8.70
CA ASP A 26 -3.67 -10.74 -9.57
C ASP A 26 -2.29 -10.09 -9.78
N ALA A 27 -1.22 -10.86 -9.59
CA ALA A 27 0.13 -10.44 -9.95
C ALA A 27 0.48 -11.03 -11.32
N GLY A 28 0.76 -10.18 -12.31
CA GLY A 28 1.05 -10.60 -13.66
C GLY A 28 2.23 -11.56 -13.76
N HIS A 29 2.12 -12.57 -14.64
CA HIS A 29 3.18 -13.54 -14.94
C HIS A 29 3.55 -14.46 -13.76
N GLY A 30 4.63 -15.23 -13.89
CA GLY A 30 5.33 -15.91 -12.80
C GLY A 30 6.82 -15.57 -12.82
N TYR A 31 7.58 -16.03 -11.84
CA TYR A 31 8.99 -15.62 -11.67
C TYR A 31 9.85 -15.86 -12.90
N ASN A 32 9.58 -16.96 -13.61
CA ASN A 32 10.39 -17.44 -14.73
C ASN A 32 9.81 -17.10 -16.11
N THR A 33 8.71 -16.33 -16.22
CA THR A 33 8.09 -16.02 -17.52
C THR A 33 9.05 -15.31 -18.46
N SER A 34 9.36 -15.93 -19.60
CA SER A 34 10.36 -15.44 -20.56
C SER A 34 10.03 -14.04 -21.08
N GLY A 35 11.06 -13.19 -21.21
CA GLY A 35 10.93 -11.82 -21.74
C GLY A 35 10.27 -10.79 -20.81
N LYS A 36 9.74 -11.19 -19.66
CA LYS A 36 9.03 -10.30 -18.71
C LYS A 36 9.96 -9.67 -17.69
N ARG A 37 10.89 -8.85 -18.20
CA ARG A 37 11.96 -8.20 -17.43
C ARG A 37 12.52 -6.97 -18.15
N THR A 38 13.16 -6.08 -17.39
CA THR A 38 13.84 -4.89 -17.93
C THR A 38 15.00 -5.30 -18.85
N PRO A 39 15.44 -4.40 -19.76
CA PRO A 39 16.80 -4.45 -20.28
C PRO A 39 17.83 -4.55 -19.13
N PRO A 40 19.06 -5.05 -19.40
CA PRO A 40 20.14 -5.05 -18.43
C PRO A 40 20.36 -3.65 -17.84
N VAL A 41 20.34 -3.54 -16.51
CA VAL A 41 20.47 -2.24 -15.84
C VAL A 41 21.88 -1.66 -16.06
N PRO A 42 22.00 -0.35 -16.36
CA PRO A 42 23.28 0.25 -16.77
C PRO A 42 24.25 0.47 -15.61
N THR A 43 23.74 0.46 -14.37
CA THR A 43 24.47 0.71 -13.13
C THR A 43 23.94 -0.18 -12.00
N ASP A 44 24.72 -0.33 -10.93
CA ASP A 44 24.20 -0.86 -9.67
C ASP A 44 23.05 0.02 -9.18
N VAL A 45 21.96 -0.61 -8.73
CA VAL A 45 20.75 0.06 -8.24
C VAL A 45 20.57 -0.28 -6.78
N ASP A 46 20.48 0.75 -5.94
CA ASP A 46 20.16 0.66 -4.52
C ASP A 46 18.88 1.50 -4.30
N PHE A 47 17.74 0.82 -4.31
CA PHE A 47 16.43 1.45 -4.20
C PHE A 47 16.23 2.09 -2.82
N ASN A 48 16.82 1.48 -1.79
CA ASN A 48 16.62 1.87 -0.39
C ASN A 48 17.70 2.83 0.13
N LYS A 49 18.73 3.10 -0.67
CA LYS A 49 19.89 3.94 -0.35
C LYS A 49 20.61 3.49 0.93
N ASP A 50 20.68 2.17 1.15
CA ASP A 50 21.32 1.59 2.33
C ASP A 50 22.81 1.27 2.12
N GLY A 51 23.33 1.57 0.92
CA GLY A 51 24.70 1.33 0.50
C GLY A 51 24.91 -0.05 -0.12
N LYS A 52 23.86 -0.86 -0.30
CA LYS A 52 23.92 -2.18 -0.94
C LYS A 52 23.08 -2.17 -2.20
N ALA A 53 23.68 -2.61 -3.30
CA ALA A 53 22.95 -2.76 -4.55
C ALA A 53 21.93 -3.91 -4.43
N ASP A 54 20.67 -3.61 -4.68
CA ASP A 54 19.57 -4.56 -4.84
C ASP A 54 19.65 -5.28 -6.21
N VAL A 55 20.14 -4.56 -7.22
CA VAL A 55 20.33 -5.06 -8.59
C VAL A 55 21.71 -4.64 -9.08
N LYS A 56 22.48 -5.59 -9.62
CA LYS A 56 23.83 -5.31 -10.14
C LYS A 56 23.78 -4.86 -11.60
N LYS A 57 24.72 -4.01 -11.97
CA LYS A 57 24.93 -3.64 -13.38
C LYS A 57 24.98 -4.90 -14.25
N GLY A 58 24.18 -4.91 -15.31
CA GLY A 58 24.06 -6.03 -16.25
C GLY A 58 22.96 -7.04 -15.91
N ASP A 59 22.39 -7.00 -14.70
CA ASP A 59 21.21 -7.80 -14.36
C ASP A 59 19.91 -7.12 -14.82
N SER A 60 18.79 -7.84 -14.75
CA SER A 60 17.46 -7.33 -15.08
C SER A 60 16.50 -7.44 -13.89
N ILE A 61 15.54 -6.53 -13.83
CA ILE A 61 14.42 -6.58 -12.88
C ILE A 61 13.28 -7.35 -13.55
N ARG A 62 12.77 -8.39 -12.89
CA ARG A 62 11.62 -9.17 -13.38
C ARG A 62 10.33 -8.42 -13.09
N GLU A 63 9.43 -8.38 -14.07
CA GLU A 63 8.09 -7.79 -13.91
C GLU A 63 7.34 -8.40 -12.73
N HIS A 64 7.39 -9.73 -12.64
CA HIS A 64 6.68 -10.47 -11.61
C HIS A 64 7.09 -10.07 -10.18
N VAL A 65 8.37 -9.80 -9.93
CA VAL A 65 8.86 -9.35 -8.62
C VAL A 65 8.20 -8.03 -8.21
N ALA A 66 8.13 -7.08 -9.14
CA ALA A 66 7.49 -5.80 -8.90
C ALA A 66 5.96 -5.94 -8.76
N ALA A 67 5.33 -6.77 -9.59
CA ALA A 67 3.90 -7.04 -9.54
C ALA A 67 3.47 -7.64 -8.20
N VAL A 68 4.19 -8.65 -7.69
CA VAL A 68 3.97 -9.26 -6.37
C VAL A 68 4.16 -8.21 -5.26
N GLY A 69 5.20 -7.38 -5.36
CA GLY A 69 5.45 -6.30 -4.39
C GLY A 69 4.23 -5.37 -4.20
N VAL A 70 3.63 -4.90 -5.31
CA VAL A 70 2.41 -4.07 -5.21
C VAL A 70 1.19 -4.90 -4.82
N ALA A 71 1.01 -6.08 -5.40
CA ALA A 71 -0.15 -6.94 -5.18
C ALA A 71 -0.27 -7.36 -3.70
N TYR A 72 0.84 -7.79 -3.09
CA TYR A 72 0.90 -8.14 -1.68
C TYR A 72 0.53 -6.95 -0.79
N LEU A 73 1.10 -5.76 -1.05
CA LEU A 73 0.76 -4.56 -0.30
C LEU A 73 -0.71 -4.14 -0.51
N LEU A 74 -1.23 -4.26 -1.73
CA LEU A 74 -2.63 -3.97 -2.05
C LEU A 74 -3.58 -4.90 -1.28
N VAL A 75 -3.24 -6.18 -1.12
CA VAL A 75 -4.02 -7.11 -0.28
C VAL A 75 -4.11 -6.61 1.18
N GLN A 76 -3.01 -6.10 1.75
CA GLN A 76 -3.03 -5.54 3.11
C GLN A 76 -3.88 -4.27 3.20
N GLU A 77 -3.76 -3.38 2.21
CA GLU A 77 -4.56 -2.16 2.12
C GLU A 77 -6.07 -2.46 2.04
N LEU A 78 -6.45 -3.43 1.19
CA LEU A 78 -7.83 -3.87 1.01
C LEU A 78 -8.40 -4.52 2.27
N LYS A 79 -7.67 -5.47 2.89
CA LYS A 79 -8.08 -6.08 4.16
C LYS A 79 -8.30 -5.04 5.25
N ARG A 80 -7.41 -4.04 5.35
CA ARG A 80 -7.54 -2.95 6.32
C ARG A 80 -8.78 -2.09 6.09
N CYS A 81 -9.23 -1.96 4.85
CA CYS A 81 -10.48 -1.25 4.50
C CYS A 81 -11.73 -2.14 4.60
N GLY A 82 -11.61 -3.39 5.04
CA GLY A 82 -12.74 -4.30 5.29
C GLY A 82 -13.14 -5.16 4.09
N PHE A 83 -12.32 -5.23 3.05
CA PHE A 83 -12.54 -6.14 1.92
C PHE A 83 -12.03 -7.54 2.21
N THR A 84 -12.67 -8.56 1.61
CA THR A 84 -12.05 -9.88 1.48
C THR A 84 -11.23 -9.92 0.20
N THR A 85 -10.12 -10.65 0.21
CA THR A 85 -9.22 -10.74 -0.96
C THR A 85 -9.04 -12.18 -1.43
N VAL A 86 -8.90 -12.35 -2.74
CA VAL A 86 -8.44 -13.60 -3.38
C VAL A 86 -7.20 -13.24 -4.19
N MET A 87 -6.15 -14.06 -4.09
CA MET A 87 -4.86 -13.80 -4.74
C MET A 87 -4.71 -14.79 -5.91
N THR A 88 -4.20 -14.32 -7.04
CA THR A 88 -3.84 -15.17 -8.18
C THR A 88 -2.49 -14.78 -8.77
N GLY A 89 -1.72 -15.78 -9.17
CA GLY A 89 -0.35 -15.58 -9.65
C GLY A 89 0.70 -15.39 -8.56
N PHE A 90 0.27 -15.27 -7.31
CA PHE A 90 1.12 -15.17 -6.12
C PHE A 90 0.33 -15.64 -4.91
N ASP A 91 1.01 -16.01 -3.83
CA ASP A 91 0.39 -16.40 -2.56
C ASP A 91 0.97 -15.69 -1.33
N ASP A 92 2.20 -15.18 -1.40
CA ASP A 92 2.84 -14.38 -0.35
C ASP A 92 3.71 -13.22 -0.89
N ASP A 93 4.71 -12.75 -0.13
CA ASP A 93 5.63 -11.67 -0.53
C ASP A 93 6.95 -12.17 -1.13
N ASN A 94 7.08 -13.48 -1.34
CA ASN A 94 8.22 -14.12 -1.96
C ASN A 94 7.91 -14.48 -3.43
N PRO A 95 8.27 -13.62 -4.41
CA PRO A 95 7.94 -13.87 -5.81
C PRO A 95 8.76 -15.00 -6.47
N LYS A 96 9.70 -15.64 -5.77
CA LYS A 96 10.74 -16.48 -6.41
C LYS A 96 10.31 -17.92 -6.69
N ASP A 97 9.34 -18.41 -5.94
CA ASP A 97 8.73 -19.73 -6.05
C ASP A 97 7.37 -19.71 -6.77
N ASP A 98 6.89 -18.52 -7.17
CA ASP A 98 5.68 -18.36 -7.96
C ASP A 98 5.84 -18.91 -9.39
N PRO A 99 5.05 -19.95 -9.76
CA PRO A 99 5.07 -20.50 -11.11
C PRO A 99 4.31 -19.59 -12.09
N ASP A 100 4.56 -19.77 -13.39
CA ASP A 100 3.79 -19.08 -14.44
C ASP A 100 2.39 -19.68 -14.58
N THR A 101 1.49 -19.27 -13.68
CA THR A 101 0.14 -19.80 -13.58
C THR A 101 -0.66 -19.45 -14.84
N PRO A 102 -1.28 -20.41 -15.54
CA PRO A 102 -2.06 -20.14 -16.75
C PRO A 102 -3.22 -19.16 -16.53
N LEU A 103 -3.48 -18.30 -17.52
CA LEU A 103 -4.56 -17.30 -17.46
C LEU A 103 -5.93 -17.92 -17.19
N THR A 104 -6.20 -19.12 -17.75
CA THR A 104 -7.46 -19.84 -17.52
C THR A 104 -7.61 -20.28 -16.07
N GLU A 105 -6.53 -20.72 -15.42
CA GLU A 105 -6.55 -21.12 -14.02
C GLU A 105 -6.79 -19.91 -13.10
N ARG A 106 -6.12 -18.79 -13.37
CA ARG A 106 -6.38 -17.51 -12.68
C ARG A 106 -7.85 -17.11 -12.79
N GLN A 107 -8.42 -17.20 -14.01
CA GLN A 107 -9.83 -16.89 -14.25
C GLN A 107 -10.78 -17.82 -13.48
N VAL A 108 -10.48 -19.12 -13.45
CA VAL A 108 -11.25 -20.14 -12.72
C VAL A 108 -11.23 -19.83 -11.23
N THR A 109 -10.06 -19.59 -10.64
CA THR A 109 -9.92 -19.25 -9.21
C THR A 109 -10.76 -18.03 -8.83
N ILE A 110 -10.70 -16.95 -9.61
CA ILE A 110 -11.45 -15.72 -9.35
C ILE A 110 -12.96 -15.95 -9.43
N ARG A 111 -13.40 -16.65 -10.49
CA ARG A 111 -14.81 -16.96 -10.74
C ARG A 111 -15.39 -17.86 -9.66
N ASP A 112 -14.70 -18.95 -9.33
CA ASP A 112 -15.19 -19.95 -8.39
C ASP A 112 -15.20 -19.39 -6.96
N ALA A 113 -14.29 -18.47 -6.64
CA ALA A 113 -14.32 -17.70 -5.41
C ALA A 113 -15.42 -16.63 -5.38
N LYS A 114 -16.12 -16.38 -6.49
CA LYS A 114 -17.21 -15.39 -6.63
C LYS A 114 -16.75 -13.97 -6.27
N CYS A 115 -15.60 -13.54 -6.80
CA CYS A 115 -15.13 -12.18 -6.57
C CYS A 115 -16.05 -11.14 -7.23
N ASP A 116 -16.28 -10.02 -6.56
CA ASP A 116 -17.05 -8.90 -7.11
C ASP A 116 -16.23 -8.15 -8.16
N TYR A 117 -14.96 -7.90 -7.86
CA TYR A 117 -14.05 -7.12 -8.68
C TYR A 117 -12.68 -7.79 -8.80
N SER A 118 -11.95 -7.48 -9.86
CA SER A 118 -10.56 -7.94 -10.05
C SER A 118 -9.63 -6.79 -10.43
N VAL A 119 -8.43 -6.79 -9.88
CA VAL A 119 -7.34 -5.90 -10.27
C VAL A 119 -6.10 -6.74 -10.55
N SER A 120 -5.60 -6.67 -11.78
CA SER A 120 -4.34 -7.30 -12.18
C SER A 120 -3.23 -6.25 -12.26
N ILE A 121 -2.08 -6.57 -11.67
CA ILE A 121 -0.93 -5.67 -11.56
C ILE A 121 0.14 -6.08 -12.58
N HIS A 122 0.54 -5.13 -13.42
CA HIS A 122 1.51 -5.33 -14.49
C HIS A 122 2.43 -4.10 -14.66
N TYR A 123 3.49 -4.31 -15.45
CA TYR A 123 4.39 -3.25 -15.90
C TYR A 123 4.60 -3.34 -17.41
N ASN A 124 4.44 -2.20 -18.08
CA ASN A 124 4.36 -2.15 -19.52
C ASN A 124 5.74 -2.25 -20.15
N ALA A 125 5.79 -2.54 -21.44
CA ALA A 125 7.02 -2.51 -22.22
C ALA A 125 6.74 -2.04 -23.64
N TYR A 126 7.75 -1.40 -24.24
CA TYR A 126 7.77 -1.08 -25.65
C TYR A 126 9.07 -1.61 -26.28
N GLY A 127 8.99 -2.13 -27.50
CA GLY A 127 10.13 -2.73 -28.20
C GLY A 127 10.37 -4.19 -27.80
N ASP A 128 11.62 -4.62 -27.92
CA ASP A 128 12.05 -6.02 -27.72
C ASP A 128 12.65 -6.31 -26.33
N GLY A 129 12.72 -5.29 -25.46
CA GLY A 129 13.29 -5.41 -24.11
C GLY A 129 14.82 -5.50 -24.07
N THR A 130 15.53 -5.27 -25.18
CA THR A 130 17.01 -5.33 -25.22
C THR A 130 17.68 -4.02 -24.83
N SER A 131 16.95 -2.90 -24.94
CA SER A 131 17.43 -1.55 -24.60
C SER A 131 16.33 -0.69 -23.98
N PHE A 132 16.73 0.28 -23.15
CA PHE A 132 15.80 1.27 -22.62
C PHE A 132 15.37 2.27 -23.71
N ASN A 133 14.13 2.73 -23.63
CA ASN A 133 13.53 3.70 -24.55
C ASN A 133 12.67 4.72 -23.78
N SER A 134 12.05 5.64 -24.53
CA SER A 134 11.32 6.79 -23.96
C SER A 134 9.82 6.57 -23.75
N ALA A 135 9.26 5.39 -24.08
CA ALA A 135 7.87 5.10 -23.76
C ALA A 135 7.71 5.07 -22.24
N GLU A 136 6.74 5.81 -21.70
CA GLU A 136 6.55 5.96 -20.25
C GLU A 136 5.08 6.16 -19.90
N GLY A 137 4.77 6.01 -18.62
CA GLY A 137 3.50 6.39 -18.04
C GLY A 137 2.66 5.23 -17.52
N VAL A 138 1.56 5.61 -16.88
CA VAL A 138 0.58 4.71 -16.28
C VAL A 138 -0.66 4.61 -17.17
N GLU A 139 -1.14 3.38 -17.39
CA GLU A 139 -2.41 3.10 -18.06
C GLU A 139 -3.19 1.98 -17.37
N ILE A 140 -4.50 1.99 -17.58
CA ILE A 140 -5.38 0.90 -17.13
C ILE A 140 -6.09 0.29 -18.32
N TYR A 141 -5.97 -1.01 -18.48
CA TYR A 141 -6.72 -1.77 -19.47
C TYR A 141 -8.06 -2.26 -18.90
N ILE A 142 -9.07 -2.22 -19.76
CA ILE A 142 -10.36 -2.88 -19.57
C ILE A 142 -10.68 -3.71 -20.81
N HIS A 143 -11.59 -4.67 -20.70
CA HIS A 143 -11.95 -5.48 -21.87
C HIS A 143 -12.69 -4.63 -22.92
N ASN A 144 -12.48 -4.90 -24.21
CA ASN A 144 -13.20 -4.18 -25.27
C ASN A 144 -14.70 -4.52 -25.31
N ALA A 145 -15.06 -5.81 -25.21
CA ALA A 145 -16.45 -6.31 -25.21
C ALA A 145 -17.04 -6.65 -23.82
N TYR A 146 -16.28 -7.28 -22.93
CA TYR A 146 -16.77 -7.84 -21.66
C TYR A 146 -16.26 -7.06 -20.43
N ASN A 147 -16.47 -5.75 -20.41
CA ASN A 147 -15.94 -4.86 -19.37
C ASN A 147 -16.90 -4.53 -18.23
N GLY A 148 -18.16 -4.99 -18.24
CA GLY A 148 -19.08 -4.74 -17.13
C GLY A 148 -19.10 -3.27 -16.66
N LYS A 149 -18.67 -3.03 -15.41
CA LYS A 149 -18.48 -1.68 -14.83
C LYS A 149 -17.01 -1.25 -14.71
N SER A 150 -16.09 -1.92 -15.41
CA SER A 150 -14.65 -1.66 -15.35
C SER A 150 -14.26 -0.24 -15.71
N GLU A 151 -14.95 0.42 -16.63
CA GLU A 151 -14.60 1.80 -16.98
C GLU A 151 -14.75 2.75 -15.79
N SER A 152 -15.81 2.59 -14.98
CA SER A 152 -16.01 3.38 -13.77
C SER A 152 -14.97 3.06 -12.68
N LEU A 153 -14.65 1.77 -12.50
CA LEU A 153 -13.59 1.34 -11.57
C LEU A 153 -12.22 1.89 -12.00
N ALA A 154 -11.87 1.74 -13.29
CA ALA A 154 -10.62 2.23 -13.86
C ALA A 154 -10.49 3.75 -13.74
N ARG A 155 -11.56 4.53 -13.98
CA ARG A 155 -11.55 5.99 -13.79
C ARG A 155 -11.26 6.36 -12.33
N SER A 156 -11.87 5.65 -11.39
CA SER A 156 -11.65 5.87 -9.96
C SER A 156 -10.22 5.54 -9.53
N VAL A 157 -9.66 4.42 -10.00
CA VAL A 157 -8.28 4.02 -9.71
C VAL A 157 -7.26 4.96 -10.36
N LEU A 158 -7.42 5.25 -11.66
CA LEU A 158 -6.51 6.13 -12.39
C LEU A 158 -6.47 7.54 -11.80
N LYS A 159 -7.61 8.05 -11.30
CA LYS A 159 -7.68 9.34 -10.59
C LYS A 159 -6.65 9.44 -9.47
N TYR A 160 -6.42 8.38 -8.71
CA TYR A 160 -5.46 8.37 -7.61
C TYR A 160 -4.04 8.06 -8.07
N LEU A 161 -3.86 7.10 -8.99
CA LEU A 161 -2.52 6.75 -9.50
C LEU A 161 -1.77 7.94 -10.09
N VAL A 162 -2.47 8.89 -10.73
CA VAL A 162 -1.83 10.06 -11.35
C VAL A 162 -1.52 11.20 -10.37
N GLN A 163 -1.82 11.03 -9.07
CA GLN A 163 -1.55 12.03 -8.03
C GLN A 163 -0.26 11.76 -7.25
N GLY A 164 0.27 10.54 -7.31
CA GLY A 164 1.51 10.13 -6.65
C GLY A 164 2.75 10.55 -7.43
N THR A 165 3.67 9.61 -7.60
CA THR A 165 4.87 9.81 -8.41
C THR A 165 4.49 10.33 -9.80
N LYS A 166 5.09 11.45 -10.21
CA LYS A 166 4.79 12.05 -11.52
C LYS A 166 5.06 11.05 -12.64
N GLN A 167 4.02 10.81 -13.45
CA GLN A 167 4.03 9.95 -14.63
C GLN A 167 3.18 10.55 -15.74
N THR A 168 3.44 10.12 -16.97
CA THR A 168 2.53 10.39 -18.08
C THR A 168 1.21 9.63 -17.87
N ASN A 169 0.10 10.35 -17.81
CA ASN A 169 -1.23 9.73 -17.75
C ASN A 169 -1.65 9.28 -19.15
N ARG A 170 -1.62 7.97 -19.40
CA ARG A 170 -1.97 7.38 -20.70
C ARG A 170 -3.44 6.97 -20.80
N GLY A 171 -4.21 7.17 -19.73
CA GLY A 171 -5.65 6.97 -19.74
C GLY A 171 -6.08 5.51 -19.55
N ILE A 172 -7.28 5.22 -20.05
CA ILE A 172 -7.93 3.91 -19.97
C ILE A 172 -8.03 3.35 -21.38
N ASN A 173 -7.44 2.18 -21.59
CA ASN A 173 -7.38 1.52 -22.90
C ASN A 173 -8.28 0.27 -22.94
N LYS A 174 -8.77 -0.06 -24.13
CA LYS A 174 -9.66 -1.21 -24.35
C LYS A 174 -8.94 -2.29 -25.15
N GLN A 175 -8.79 -3.48 -24.59
CA GLN A 175 -8.17 -4.63 -25.25
C GLN A 175 -8.78 -5.94 -24.76
N ALA A 176 -8.82 -6.98 -25.60
CA ALA A 176 -9.36 -8.28 -25.23
C ALA A 176 -8.41 -9.11 -24.34
N LEU A 177 -7.97 -8.53 -23.21
CA LEU A 177 -7.09 -9.18 -22.25
C LEU A 177 -7.88 -10.13 -21.34
N ALA A 178 -7.34 -11.32 -21.09
CA ALA A 178 -8.00 -12.36 -20.29
C ALA A 178 -8.34 -11.86 -18.86
N MET A 179 -7.40 -11.18 -18.19
CA MET A 179 -7.60 -10.67 -16.83
C MET A 179 -8.52 -9.44 -16.77
N CYS A 180 -8.97 -8.90 -17.90
CA CYS A 180 -10.00 -7.87 -17.97
C CYS A 180 -11.39 -8.44 -18.30
N ASN A 181 -11.49 -9.71 -18.72
CA ASN A 181 -12.71 -10.32 -19.21
C ASN A 181 -13.68 -10.68 -18.08
N CYS A 182 -14.62 -9.77 -17.76
CA CYS A 182 -15.59 -9.96 -16.68
C CYS A 182 -16.46 -11.21 -16.88
N LYS A 183 -16.73 -11.62 -18.12
CA LYS A 183 -17.51 -12.83 -18.42
C LYS A 183 -16.79 -14.09 -17.96
N ASN A 184 -15.49 -14.21 -18.24
CA ASN A 184 -14.70 -15.38 -17.84
C ASN A 184 -14.37 -15.37 -16.34
N LEU A 185 -14.15 -14.16 -15.79
CA LEU A 185 -13.83 -13.96 -14.37
C LEU A 185 -15.05 -14.04 -13.45
N GLY A 186 -16.27 -13.91 -13.98
CA GLY A 186 -17.49 -13.87 -13.17
C GLY A 186 -17.62 -12.61 -12.30
N THR A 187 -16.89 -11.54 -12.63
CA THR A 187 -16.83 -10.29 -11.86
C THR A 187 -17.77 -9.22 -12.43
N LYS A 188 -18.10 -8.22 -11.61
CA LYS A 188 -18.87 -7.01 -12.03
C LYS A 188 -17.98 -5.99 -12.76
N ALA A 189 -16.70 -5.94 -12.39
CA ALA A 189 -15.68 -5.11 -13.02
C ALA A 189 -14.28 -5.73 -12.83
N SER A 190 -13.48 -5.71 -13.87
CA SER A 190 -12.07 -6.14 -13.86
C SER A 190 -11.18 -5.16 -14.61
N ILE A 191 -10.06 -4.80 -14.00
CA ILE A 191 -9.06 -3.89 -14.57
C ILE A 191 -7.68 -4.53 -14.53
N LEU A 192 -6.81 -4.14 -15.47
CA LEU A 192 -5.39 -4.45 -15.46
C LEU A 192 -4.62 -3.13 -15.44
N CYS A 193 -3.82 -2.92 -14.42
CA CYS A 193 -3.03 -1.70 -14.23
C CYS A 193 -1.61 -1.93 -14.74
N GLU A 194 -1.23 -1.21 -15.78
CA GLU A 194 0.16 -1.07 -16.20
C GLU A 194 0.77 0.12 -15.46
N LEU A 195 1.49 -0.16 -14.36
CA LEU A 195 1.87 0.88 -13.41
C LEU A 195 2.97 1.79 -13.92
N CYS A 196 3.92 1.29 -14.70
CA CYS A 196 4.92 2.06 -15.44
C CYS A 196 5.59 1.17 -16.50
N PHE A 197 6.48 1.73 -17.34
CA PHE A 197 7.20 0.98 -18.37
C PHE A 197 8.52 0.41 -17.83
N MET A 198 8.66 -0.92 -17.83
CA MET A 198 9.92 -1.60 -17.49
C MET A 198 11.02 -1.38 -18.54
N THR A 199 10.67 -0.89 -19.73
CA THR A 199 11.62 -0.49 -20.77
C THR A 199 11.96 1.00 -20.74
N ASN A 200 11.50 1.76 -19.75
CA ASN A 200 11.93 3.12 -19.49
C ASN A 200 12.95 3.15 -18.36
N GLU A 201 14.13 3.72 -18.57
CA GLU A 201 15.20 3.68 -17.55
C GLU A 201 14.79 4.38 -16.25
N ARG A 202 14.16 5.56 -16.34
CA ARG A 202 13.70 6.28 -15.15
C ARG A 202 12.65 5.46 -14.40
N GLU A 203 11.61 5.01 -15.08
CA GLU A 203 10.53 4.28 -14.42
C GLU A 203 11.02 2.93 -13.87
N ALA A 204 11.86 2.20 -14.61
CA ALA A 204 12.43 0.94 -14.13
C ALA A 204 13.30 1.13 -12.86
N LEU A 205 14.23 2.09 -12.89
CA LEU A 205 15.26 2.22 -11.86
C LEU A 205 14.85 3.10 -10.66
N GLN A 206 13.78 3.88 -10.79
CA GLN A 206 13.30 4.76 -9.71
C GLN A 206 11.93 4.35 -9.17
N MET A 207 11.17 3.54 -9.91
CA MET A 207 9.78 3.22 -9.58
C MET A 207 9.56 1.71 -9.51
N MET A 208 9.75 0.99 -10.62
CA MET A 208 9.41 -0.44 -10.74
C MET A 208 10.06 -1.32 -9.68
N GLY A 209 11.33 -1.10 -9.31
CA GLY A 209 11.99 -1.89 -8.25
C GLY A 209 11.90 -1.27 -6.84
N SER A 210 11.22 -0.13 -6.68
CA SER A 210 11.17 0.60 -5.41
C SER A 210 10.00 0.14 -4.54
N SER A 211 10.30 -0.39 -3.36
CA SER A 211 9.28 -0.74 -2.36
C SER A 211 8.41 0.45 -1.93
N ALA A 212 8.96 1.66 -1.96
CA ALA A 212 8.21 2.89 -1.69
C ALA A 212 7.17 3.16 -2.77
N TYR A 213 7.53 2.98 -4.04
CA TYR A 213 6.58 3.09 -5.15
C TYR A 213 5.53 1.98 -5.11
N TRP A 214 5.90 0.75 -4.75
CA TRP A 214 4.93 -0.34 -4.59
C TRP A 214 3.86 -0.01 -3.55
N LYS A 215 4.30 0.56 -2.41
CA LYS A 215 3.39 0.99 -1.35
C LYS A 215 2.48 2.13 -1.78
N GLU A 216 3.03 3.11 -2.49
CA GLU A 216 2.28 4.24 -3.05
C GLU A 216 1.18 3.74 -4.01
N ALA A 217 1.56 2.96 -5.03
CA ALA A 217 0.63 2.42 -6.02
C ALA A 217 -0.46 1.56 -5.36
N ALA A 218 -0.10 0.70 -4.40
CA ALA A 218 -1.08 -0.11 -3.65
C ALA A 218 -2.11 0.75 -2.90
N GLN A 219 -1.66 1.84 -2.24
CA GLN A 219 -2.56 2.78 -1.55
C GLN A 219 -3.48 3.51 -2.53
N GLU A 220 -2.97 3.94 -3.69
CA GLU A 220 -3.72 4.66 -4.70
C GLU A 220 -4.79 3.78 -5.35
N ILE A 221 -4.43 2.55 -5.70
CA ILE A 221 -5.39 1.54 -6.18
C ILE A 221 -6.47 1.30 -5.12
N CYS A 222 -6.10 1.09 -3.86
CA CYS A 222 -7.06 0.86 -2.78
C CYS A 222 -7.99 2.06 -2.57
N LYS A 223 -7.47 3.30 -2.60
CA LYS A 223 -8.29 4.53 -2.54
C LYS A 223 -9.29 4.59 -3.69
N GLY A 224 -8.86 4.26 -4.91
CA GLY A 224 -9.73 4.18 -6.08
C GLY A 224 -10.84 3.14 -5.95
N ILE A 225 -10.51 1.95 -5.43
CA ILE A 225 -11.50 0.90 -5.16
C ILE A 225 -12.47 1.34 -4.05
N CYS A 226 -11.97 1.94 -2.97
CA CYS A 226 -12.78 2.49 -1.89
C CYS A 226 -13.76 3.55 -2.40
N GLU A 227 -13.30 4.51 -3.19
CA GLU A 227 -14.16 5.54 -3.80
C GLU A 227 -15.23 4.91 -4.70
N TYR A 228 -14.84 3.98 -5.57
CA TYR A 228 -15.76 3.31 -6.50
C TYR A 228 -16.85 2.51 -5.75
N THR A 229 -16.47 1.79 -4.71
CA THR A 229 -17.36 0.95 -3.91
C THR A 229 -18.09 1.69 -2.79
N LYS A 230 -17.77 2.98 -2.58
CA LYS A 230 -18.26 3.83 -1.48
C LYS A 230 -17.88 3.29 -0.09
N VAL A 231 -16.83 2.48 -0.01
CA VAL A 231 -16.21 2.07 1.26
C VAL A 231 -15.26 3.16 1.70
N LYS A 232 -15.26 3.51 2.98
CA LYS A 232 -14.32 4.49 3.51
C LYS A 232 -12.90 3.90 3.50
N TYR A 233 -11.98 4.56 2.79
CA TYR A 233 -10.57 4.21 2.88
C TYR A 233 -10.04 4.41 4.31
N VAL A 234 -9.36 3.39 4.84
CA VAL A 234 -8.72 3.41 6.16
C VAL A 234 -7.21 3.47 5.94
N SER A 235 -6.64 4.65 6.15
CA SER A 235 -5.19 4.85 6.07
C SER A 235 -4.44 3.94 7.04
N GLU A 236 -3.24 3.49 6.63
CA GLU A 236 -2.33 2.80 7.52
C GLU A 236 -1.92 3.73 8.67
N ILE A 237 -2.06 3.24 9.90
CA ILE A 237 -1.54 3.96 11.06
C ILE A 237 -0.10 3.49 11.25
N TYR A 238 0.84 4.27 10.72
CA TYR A 238 2.25 4.06 11.04
C TYR A 238 2.45 4.19 12.54
N THR A 239 3.11 3.20 13.15
CA THR A 239 3.56 3.24 14.54
C THR A 239 4.99 2.71 14.56
N PRO A 240 5.99 3.51 14.97
CA PRO A 240 7.37 3.07 15.14
C PRO A 240 7.45 1.79 15.97
N THR A 241 8.22 0.80 15.53
CA THR A 241 8.41 -0.46 16.28
C THR A 241 9.67 -0.47 17.13
N LYS A 242 10.63 0.41 16.79
CA LYS A 242 11.90 0.57 17.52
C LYS A 242 11.85 1.81 18.41
N THR A 243 12.65 1.80 19.48
CA THR A 243 12.87 2.98 20.32
C THR A 243 13.30 4.16 19.46
N ILE A 244 12.58 5.27 19.60
CA ILE A 244 12.85 6.50 18.85
C ILE A 244 13.93 7.28 19.61
N LYS A 245 15.03 7.57 18.93
CA LYS A 245 16.21 8.29 19.46
C LYS A 245 16.54 9.45 18.53
N ARG A 246 17.57 10.22 18.90
CA ARG A 246 18.07 11.33 18.06
C ARG A 246 18.55 10.94 16.67
N THR A 247 18.98 9.70 16.51
CA THR A 247 19.48 9.15 15.25
C THR A 247 18.44 8.30 14.51
N SER A 248 17.19 8.26 15.00
CA SER A 248 16.10 7.56 14.31
C SER A 248 15.71 8.28 13.02
N SER A 249 14.92 7.60 12.18
CA SER A 249 14.48 8.15 10.91
C SER A 249 13.66 9.44 11.11
N THR A 250 13.66 10.31 10.11
CA THR A 250 12.81 11.51 10.08
C THR A 250 11.34 11.15 10.30
N THR A 251 10.88 10.02 9.76
CA THR A 251 9.50 9.54 9.90
C THR A 251 9.16 9.15 11.35
N ASP A 252 10.04 8.40 12.04
CA ASP A 252 9.84 8.05 13.45
C ASP A 252 9.76 9.28 14.34
N ILE A 253 10.67 10.25 14.12
CA ILE A 253 10.75 11.46 14.93
C ILE A 253 9.53 12.35 14.68
N LYS A 254 9.09 12.51 13.42
CA LYS A 254 7.85 13.23 13.10
C LYS A 254 6.64 12.60 13.76
N TRP A 255 6.53 11.26 13.70
CA TRP A 255 5.46 10.54 14.39
C TRP A 255 5.45 10.84 15.90
N LEU A 256 6.62 10.82 16.55
CA LEU A 256 6.74 11.15 17.97
C LEU A 256 6.28 12.58 18.26
N GLN A 257 6.73 13.55 17.46
CA GLN A 257 6.38 14.96 17.60
C GLN A 257 4.86 15.19 17.45
N GLU A 258 4.24 14.59 16.44
CA GLU A 258 2.80 14.67 16.21
C GLU A 258 1.99 14.08 17.37
N LYS A 259 2.38 12.90 17.85
CA LYS A 259 1.66 12.25 18.96
C LYS A 259 1.83 13.00 20.26
N LEU A 260 3.03 13.51 20.56
CA LEU A 260 3.27 14.36 21.74
C LEU A 260 2.42 15.63 21.67
N ASN A 261 2.39 16.33 20.52
CA ASN A 261 1.53 17.49 20.33
C ASN A 261 0.06 17.19 20.59
N ALA A 262 -0.43 16.03 20.16
CA ALA A 262 -1.84 15.64 20.35
C ALA A 262 -2.19 15.36 21.82
N VAL A 263 -1.31 14.69 22.58
CA VAL A 263 -1.59 14.31 23.98
C VAL A 263 -1.28 15.42 24.99
N LEU A 264 -0.40 16.37 24.62
CA LEU A 264 -0.03 17.55 25.40
C LEU A 264 -0.79 18.81 25.00
N ALA A 265 -1.74 18.72 24.06
CA ALA A 265 -2.58 19.85 23.68
C ALA A 265 -3.35 20.41 24.89
N GLY A 266 -3.22 21.72 25.13
CA GLY A 266 -3.87 22.43 26.24
C GLY A 266 -3.04 22.53 27.54
N GLU A 267 -1.86 21.93 27.58
CA GLU A 267 -0.90 22.11 28.69
C GLU A 267 -0.10 23.43 28.51
N SER A 268 0.67 23.84 29.52
CA SER A 268 1.70 24.91 29.42
C SER A 268 2.90 24.45 28.55
N PHE A 269 2.58 24.02 27.34
CA PHE A 269 3.46 23.39 26.37
C PHE A 269 3.32 24.10 25.04
N ILE A 270 4.44 24.56 24.50
CA ILE A 270 4.47 25.09 23.14
C ILE A 270 4.54 23.88 22.19
N PRO A 271 3.56 23.72 21.26
CA PRO A 271 3.58 22.63 20.29
C PRO A 271 4.91 22.54 19.54
N LEU A 272 5.40 21.32 19.36
CA LEU A 272 6.59 21.02 18.58
C LEU A 272 6.36 21.33 17.12
N THR A 273 7.37 21.89 16.48
CA THR A 273 7.49 21.80 15.03
C THR A 273 7.69 20.34 14.63
N VAL A 274 6.92 19.85 13.64
CA VAL A 274 7.03 18.48 13.12
C VAL A 274 8.09 18.44 12.01
N ASP A 275 9.35 18.61 12.40
CA ASP A 275 10.50 18.71 11.50
C ASP A 275 11.27 17.40 11.35
N GLY A 276 11.02 16.41 12.21
CA GLY A 276 11.77 15.16 12.27
C GLY A 276 13.16 15.29 12.87
N ASN A 277 13.45 16.40 13.57
CA ASN A 277 14.66 16.60 14.35
C ASN A 277 14.38 16.38 15.84
N TYR A 278 15.02 15.37 16.45
CA TYR A 278 14.90 15.13 17.88
C TYR A 278 15.82 16.07 18.67
N GLY A 279 15.41 17.34 18.75
CA GLY A 279 16.09 18.37 19.53
C GLY A 279 15.65 18.40 21.00
N ASN A 280 16.15 19.40 21.72
CA ASN A 280 15.83 19.60 23.14
C ASN A 280 14.33 19.81 23.40
N LYS A 281 13.60 20.41 22.46
CA LYS A 281 12.14 20.59 22.57
C LYS A 281 11.42 19.24 22.59
N THR A 282 11.74 18.34 21.65
CA THR A 282 11.17 16.98 21.62
C THR A 282 11.52 16.20 22.88
N ARG A 283 12.76 16.31 23.37
CA ARG A 283 13.17 15.73 24.66
C ARG A 283 12.30 16.22 25.81
N ILE A 284 12.12 17.53 25.94
CA ILE A 284 11.32 18.13 27.02
C ILE A 284 9.87 17.65 26.93
N ALA A 285 9.29 17.60 25.74
CA ALA A 285 7.95 17.07 25.52
C ALA A 285 7.79 15.61 26.00
N VAL A 286 8.78 14.75 25.73
CA VAL A 286 8.79 13.37 26.24
C VAL A 286 8.79 13.35 27.77
N LEU A 287 9.61 14.19 28.42
CA LEU A 287 9.66 14.27 29.89
C LEU A 287 8.34 14.76 30.49
N ILE A 288 7.74 15.81 29.93
CA ILE A 288 6.43 16.32 30.35
C ILE A 288 5.36 15.23 30.22
N TYR A 289 5.36 14.50 29.10
CA TYR A 289 4.43 13.42 28.89
C TYR A 289 4.62 12.28 29.89
N TRP A 290 5.86 11.91 30.22
CA TRP A 290 6.13 10.90 31.24
C TRP A 290 5.70 11.34 32.63
N GLU A 291 5.96 12.59 33.01
CA GLU A 291 5.50 13.17 34.27
C GLU A 291 3.97 13.07 34.40
N LYS A 292 3.24 13.40 33.33
CA LYS A 292 1.78 13.29 33.26
C LYS A 292 1.25 11.87 33.50
N LEU A 293 2.00 10.86 33.04
CA LEU A 293 1.67 9.45 33.25
C LEU A 293 2.19 8.89 34.58
N GLY A 294 2.82 9.71 35.42
CA GLY A 294 3.49 9.28 36.65
C GLY A 294 4.72 8.40 36.40
N TRP A 295 5.35 8.52 35.24
CA TRP A 295 6.56 7.79 34.86
C TRP A 295 7.82 8.62 35.16
N ASN A 296 8.98 7.96 35.15
CA ASN A 296 10.29 8.58 35.40
C ASN A 296 10.38 9.38 36.73
N GLN A 297 9.67 8.96 37.77
CA GLN A 297 9.63 9.66 39.07
C GLN A 297 11.00 9.77 39.75
N THR A 298 11.95 8.89 39.41
CA THR A 298 13.32 8.94 39.94
C THR A 298 14.24 9.88 39.14
N GLY A 299 13.77 10.45 38.03
CA GLY A 299 14.53 11.33 37.15
C GLY A 299 15.72 10.66 36.44
N LYS A 300 15.81 9.33 36.47
CA LYS A 300 16.93 8.58 35.87
C LYS A 300 16.93 8.65 34.34
N ASP A 301 15.75 8.72 33.72
CA ASP A 301 15.64 8.78 32.26
C ASP A 301 15.78 10.21 31.75
N THR A 302 16.59 10.38 30.72
CA THR A 302 16.97 11.71 30.21
C THR A 302 15.99 12.31 29.22
N GLY A 303 15.02 11.53 28.71
CA GLY A 303 14.06 11.98 27.69
C GLY A 303 14.61 12.05 26.25
N PHE A 304 15.87 11.67 26.03
CA PHE A 304 16.48 11.61 24.68
C PHE A 304 16.11 10.35 23.88
N SER A 305 15.24 9.51 24.45
CA SER A 305 14.67 8.38 23.74
C SER A 305 13.24 8.11 24.20
N ALA A 306 12.36 7.75 23.27
CA ALA A 306 11.01 7.25 23.54
C ALA A 306 10.97 5.74 23.27
N GLY A 307 10.94 4.95 24.35
CA GLY A 307 10.90 3.48 24.27
C GLY A 307 9.51 2.91 23.99
N SER A 308 9.43 1.58 23.90
CA SER A 308 8.23 0.81 23.51
C SER A 308 6.97 1.18 24.32
N ASN A 309 7.11 1.43 25.62
CA ASN A 309 5.99 1.85 26.48
C ASN A 309 5.46 3.24 26.10
N THR A 310 6.36 4.16 25.76
CA THR A 310 6.00 5.53 25.33
C THR A 310 5.27 5.47 24.00
N ILE A 311 5.84 4.72 23.03
CA ILE A 311 5.24 4.51 21.72
C ILE A 311 3.85 3.89 21.85
N THR A 312 3.70 2.84 22.66
CA THR A 312 2.40 2.16 22.85
C THR A 312 1.35 3.07 23.49
N ALA A 313 1.74 3.90 24.44
CA ALA A 313 0.83 4.85 25.08
C ALA A 313 0.41 5.96 24.09
N LEU A 314 1.36 6.50 23.33
CA LEU A 314 1.13 7.53 22.32
C LEU A 314 0.29 7.03 21.14
N SER A 315 0.49 5.78 20.69
CA SER A 315 -0.30 5.19 19.61
C SER A 315 -1.78 5.06 19.98
N LYS A 316 -2.08 4.87 21.27
CA LYS A 316 -3.44 4.84 21.85
C LYS A 316 -3.98 6.22 22.22
N GLY A 317 -3.20 7.30 22.04
CA GLY A 317 -3.59 8.65 22.44
C GLY A 317 -3.79 8.80 23.95
N ARG A 318 -3.08 8.00 24.77
CA ARG A 318 -3.20 8.04 26.23
C ARG A 318 -2.79 9.43 26.73
N LYS A 319 -3.66 10.09 27.49
CA LYS A 319 -3.34 11.38 28.12
C LYS A 319 -2.92 11.21 29.58
N ASN A 320 -3.49 10.24 30.30
CA ASN A 320 -3.31 9.99 31.73
C ASN A 320 -3.12 8.48 31.96
#